data_AF-A0A7S3HY27-F1
#
_entry.id   AF-A0A7S3HY27-F1
#
_cell.length_a   1.000
_cell.length_b   1.000
_cell.length_c   1.000
_cell.angle_alpha   90.00
_cell.angle_beta   90.00
_cell.angle_gamma   90.00
#
_symmetry.space_group_name_H-M   'P 1'
#
loop_
_entity.id
_entity.type
_entity.pdbx_description
1 polymer ?
#
loop_
_entity_poly.entity_id
_entity_poly.type
_entity_poly.pdbx_seq_one_letter_code
_entity_poly.pdbx_strand_id
1 'polypeptide(L)'
;MHRILRVGGSMLVYVWAYEQEHRKFAAQDVFVPWHLHDTYEEEKKQEERKEARPEDSNFIETAIQDKEKKATVYHRYYHVFIEDELEKLIMDNFEGRLVIEDRFYDHANWVVQ
;
A
#
# COMPACT_ATOMS: atom_id res chain seq x y z
N MET A 1 -22.20 3.65 -5.41
CA MET A 1 -21.50 2.66 -6.26
C MET A 1 -20.86 3.42 -7.40
N HIS A 2 -19.53 3.51 -7.44
CA HIS A 2 -18.82 4.25 -8.47
C HIS A 2 -18.27 3.28 -9.52
N ARG A 3 -18.55 3.56 -10.79
CA ARG A 3 -18.02 2.81 -11.94
C ARG A 3 -16.70 3.45 -12.35
N ILE A 4 -15.62 2.66 -12.40
CA ILE A 4 -14.28 3.15 -12.78
C ILE A 4 -14.12 3.16 -14.30
N LEU A 5 -14.58 2.12 -15.00
CA LEU A 5 -14.43 1.97 -16.45
C LEU A 5 -15.76 2.03 -17.19
N ARG A 6 -15.74 2.58 -18.41
CA ARG A 6 -16.84 2.39 -19.37
C ARG A 6 -16.86 0.93 -19.86
N VAL A 7 -17.98 0.49 -20.44
CA VAL A 7 -18.06 -0.85 -21.07
C VAL A 7 -17.02 -0.93 -22.19
N GLY A 8 -16.19 -1.98 -22.16
CA GLY A 8 -15.08 -2.17 -23.09
C GLY A 8 -13.91 -1.20 -22.89
N GLY A 9 -13.82 -0.52 -21.75
CA GLY A 9 -12.61 0.23 -21.38
C GLY A 9 -11.54 -0.68 -20.77
N SER A 10 -10.28 -0.35 -20.99
CA SER A 10 -9.12 -1.06 -20.41
C SER A 10 -8.65 -0.37 -19.13
N MET A 11 -8.02 -1.13 -18.24
CA MET A 11 -7.30 -0.61 -17.08
C MET A 11 -5.93 -1.28 -17.00
N LEU A 12 -5.01 -0.65 -16.29
CA LEU A 12 -3.68 -1.18 -16.06
C LEU A 12 -3.47 -1.31 -14.56
N VAL A 13 -3.13 -2.52 -14.10
CA VAL A 13 -2.97 -2.84 -12.69
C VAL A 13 -1.52 -3.17 -12.41
N TYR A 14 -0.90 -2.42 -11.50
CA TYR A 14 0.45 -2.66 -10.99
C TYR A 14 0.37 -3.17 -9.56
N VAL A 15 1.06 -4.28 -9.28
CA VAL A 15 1.25 -4.78 -7.92
C VAL A 15 2.72 -5.11 -7.68
N TRP A 16 3.21 -4.91 -6.46
CA TRP A 16 4.60 -5.19 -6.13
C TRP A 16 4.92 -6.68 -6.32
N ALA A 17 6.03 -6.96 -6.98
CA ALA A 17 6.53 -8.31 -7.16
C ALA A 17 7.35 -8.77 -5.95
N TYR A 18 7.15 -10.01 -5.54
CA TYR A 18 7.95 -10.68 -4.53
C TYR A 18 9.37 -10.94 -5.07
N GLU A 19 9.48 -11.37 -6.33
CA GLU A 19 10.72 -11.67 -7.03
C GLU A 19 11.40 -10.40 -7.54
N GLN A 20 12.14 -9.70 -6.68
CA GLN A 20 12.88 -8.50 -7.10
C GLN A 20 14.34 -8.47 -6.61
N GLU A 21 15.18 -7.70 -7.29
CA GLU A 21 16.64 -7.65 -7.06
C GLU A 21 17.02 -6.81 -5.84
N HIS A 22 16.51 -5.57 -5.78
CA HIS A 22 16.96 -4.55 -4.83
C HIS A 22 16.40 -4.74 -3.41
N ARG A 23 15.24 -5.37 -3.29
CA ARG A 23 14.56 -5.58 -2.01
C ARG A 23 14.21 -7.05 -1.84
N LYS A 24 14.53 -7.61 -0.67
CA LYS A 24 14.13 -8.96 -0.31
C LYS A 24 13.03 -8.90 0.73
N PHE A 25 11.94 -9.60 0.47
CA PHE A 25 10.85 -9.78 1.42
C PHE A 25 11.00 -11.13 2.12
N ALA A 26 10.60 -11.19 3.39
CA ALA A 26 10.64 -12.43 4.16
C ALA A 26 9.45 -13.36 3.84
N ALA A 27 8.33 -12.79 3.37
CA ALA A 27 7.09 -13.46 3.02
C ALA A 27 6.29 -12.60 2.03
N GLN A 28 5.19 -13.12 1.48
CA GLN A 28 4.25 -12.34 0.63
C GLN A 28 3.51 -11.27 1.43
N ASP A 29 3.21 -11.53 2.70
CA ASP A 29 2.58 -10.57 3.61
C ASP A 29 3.61 -9.88 4.48
N VAL A 30 3.76 -8.56 4.32
CA VAL A 30 4.80 -7.78 5.02
C VAL A 30 4.31 -6.45 5.55
N PHE A 31 4.92 -6.02 6.64
CA PHE A 31 4.83 -4.66 7.16
C PHE A 31 6.00 -3.82 6.66
N VAL A 32 5.72 -2.71 5.99
CA VAL A 32 6.72 -1.80 5.44
C VAL A 32 6.73 -0.50 6.26
N PRO A 33 7.91 -0.08 6.76
CA PRO A 33 8.06 1.19 7.44
C PRO A 33 7.66 2.35 6.53
N TRP A 34 6.74 3.18 7.00
CA TRP A 34 6.32 4.42 6.39
C TRP A 34 6.58 5.56 7.36
N HIS A 35 7.51 6.43 6.99
CA HIS A 35 7.89 7.57 7.81
C HIS A 35 6.88 8.69 7.52
N LEU A 36 6.16 9.12 8.56
CA LEU A 36 5.29 10.28 8.43
C LEU A 36 6.16 11.52 8.20
N HIS A 37 5.77 12.35 7.22
CA HIS A 37 6.53 13.55 6.88
C HIS A 37 6.39 14.61 7.98
N ASP A 38 7.49 15.28 8.32
CA ASP A 38 7.58 16.21 9.46
C ASP A 38 6.55 17.37 9.40
N THR A 39 6.13 17.77 8.20
CA THR A 39 5.10 18.82 8.00
C THR A 39 3.78 18.49 8.69
N TYR A 40 3.39 17.20 8.74
CA TYR A 40 2.19 16.76 9.45
C TYR A 40 2.36 16.81 10.98
N GLU A 41 3.59 16.66 11.49
CA GLU A 41 3.85 16.80 12.92
C GLU A 41 3.75 18.26 13.38
N GLU A 42 4.11 19.22 12.53
CA GLU A 42 4.00 20.65 12.85
C GLU A 42 2.54 21.14 12.88
N GLU A 43 1.73 20.70 11.92
CA GLU A 43 0.28 20.99 11.89
C GLU A 43 -0.42 20.41 13.14
N LYS A 44 -0.11 19.15 13.49
CA LYS A 44 -0.67 18.49 14.67
C LYS A 44 -0.24 19.17 15.98
N LYS A 45 1.02 19.61 16.09
CA LYS A 45 1.53 20.38 17.24
C LYS A 45 0.91 21.79 17.36
N GLN A 46 0.37 22.36 16.28
CA GLN A 46 -0.36 23.63 16.31
C GLN A 46 -1.84 23.45 16.71
N GLU A 47 -2.46 22.34 16.30
CA GLU A 47 -3.83 21.98 16.69
C GLU A 47 -3.91 21.53 18.16
N GLU A 48 -2.96 20.70 18.63
CA GLU A 48 -2.89 20.24 20.03
C GLU A 48 -2.63 21.39 21.03
N ARG A 49 -2.04 22.52 20.59
CA ARG A 49 -1.92 23.73 21.43
C ARG A 49 -3.23 24.51 21.60
N LYS A 50 -4.22 24.30 20.73
CA LYS A 50 -5.49 25.03 20.75
C LYS A 50 -6.61 24.27 21.48
N GLU A 51 -6.53 22.95 21.60
CA GLU A 51 -7.55 22.13 22.27
C GLU A 51 -6.94 21.24 23.36
N ALA A 52 -6.95 21.72 24.60
CA ALA A 52 -6.56 20.91 25.75
C ALA A 52 -7.71 19.98 26.22
N ARG A 53 -7.71 18.71 25.78
CA ARG A 53 -8.18 17.46 26.46
C ARG A 53 -8.51 16.34 25.45
N PRO A 54 -8.66 15.05 25.86
CA PRO A 54 -8.12 14.30 27.01
C PRO A 54 -7.23 13.11 26.57
N GLU A 55 -6.61 12.46 27.55
CA GLU A 55 -5.53 11.45 27.51
C GLU A 55 -5.85 10.11 26.80
N ASP A 56 -7.00 9.96 26.13
CA ASP A 56 -7.48 8.68 25.59
C ASP A 56 -7.66 8.72 24.05
N SER A 57 -6.68 9.26 23.33
CA SER A 57 -6.56 8.87 21.93
C SER A 57 -5.82 7.54 21.91
N ASN A 58 -6.51 6.48 21.50
CA ASN A 58 -5.91 5.21 21.10
C ASN A 58 -4.82 5.49 20.06
N PHE A 59 -3.63 5.82 20.54
CA PHE A 59 -2.43 6.04 19.76
C PHE A 59 -2.22 4.72 19.04
N ILE A 60 -2.39 4.74 17.73
CA ILE A 60 -2.38 3.53 16.90
C ILE A 60 -1.14 2.74 17.29
N GLU A 61 -1.33 1.54 17.82
CA GLU A 61 -0.34 0.67 18.48
C GLU A 61 0.86 0.31 17.57
N THR A 62 0.85 0.76 16.31
CA THR A 62 1.89 0.55 15.29
C THR A 62 2.84 1.73 15.10
N ALA A 63 2.65 2.85 15.80
CA ALA A 63 3.53 4.01 15.73
C ALA A 63 4.76 3.82 16.63
N ILE A 64 5.93 3.64 16.01
CA ILE A 64 7.21 3.59 16.72
C ILE A 64 7.89 4.94 16.56
N GLN A 65 8.18 5.61 17.68
CA GLN A 65 8.99 6.84 17.67
C GLN A 65 10.46 6.49 17.43
N ASP A 66 10.98 6.85 16.25
CA ASP A 66 12.41 6.78 15.99
C ASP A 66 13.09 8.00 16.64
N LYS A 67 13.72 7.78 17.80
CA LYS A 67 14.36 8.84 18.60
C LYS A 67 15.56 9.48 17.88
N GLU A 68 16.21 8.77 16.96
CA GLU A 68 17.35 9.31 16.21
C GLU A 68 16.91 10.19 15.06
N LYS A 69 15.85 9.78 14.35
CA LYS A 69 15.33 10.53 13.18
C LYS A 69 14.25 11.55 13.53
N LYS A 70 13.83 11.63 14.80
CA LYS A 70 12.71 12.47 15.26
C LYS A 70 11.43 12.29 14.43
N ALA A 71 11.23 11.12 13.85
CA ALA A 71 10.13 10.84 12.96
C ALA A 71 9.24 9.75 13.57
N THR A 72 7.93 9.94 13.47
CA THR A 72 6.98 8.88 13.78
C THR A 72 6.94 7.88 12.63
N VAL A 73 7.35 6.63 12.89
CA VAL A 73 7.35 5.54 11.91
C VAL A 73 6.10 4.69 12.11
N TYR A 74 5.29 4.59 11.07
CA TYR A 74 4.17 3.66 11.00
C TYR A 74 4.55 2.45 10.15
N HIS A 75 3.82 1.36 10.30
CA HIS A 75 3.97 0.20 9.45
C HIS A 75 2.73 0.02 8.57
N ARG A 76 2.92 -0.02 7.26
CA ARG A 76 1.86 -0.29 6.29
C ARG A 76 1.90 -1.75 5.89
N TYR A 77 0.76 -2.42 5.91
CA TYR A 77 0.64 -3.77 5.40
C TYR A 77 0.67 -3.75 3.86
N TYR A 78 1.46 -4.64 3.29
CA TYR A 78 1.52 -4.92 1.86
C TYR A 78 1.47 -6.42 1.63
N HIS A 79 0.75 -6.82 0.59
CA HIS A 79 0.86 -8.13 -0.03
C HIS A 79 1.69 -7.97 -1.31
N VAL A 80 2.83 -8.65 -1.38
CA VAL A 80 3.70 -8.67 -2.56
C VAL A 80 3.45 -9.96 -3.33
N PHE A 81 3.12 -9.80 -4.60
CA PHE A 81 2.59 -10.87 -5.44
C PHE A 81 3.71 -11.71 -6.03
N ILE A 82 3.47 -13.01 -6.16
CA ILE A 82 4.33 -13.91 -6.94
C ILE A 82 3.86 -13.98 -8.40
N GLU A 83 4.67 -14.58 -9.27
CA GLU A 83 4.31 -14.80 -10.68
C GLU A 83 2.95 -15.52 -10.82
N ASP A 84 2.15 -15.09 -11.80
CA ASP A 84 0.79 -15.56 -12.11
C ASP A 84 -0.28 -15.37 -11.01
N GLU A 85 0.05 -14.88 -9.81
CA GLU A 85 -0.92 -14.75 -8.71
C GLU A 85 -2.02 -13.73 -9.00
N LEU A 86 -1.64 -12.55 -9.52
CA LEU A 86 -2.60 -11.49 -9.87
C LEU A 86 -3.61 -11.97 -10.93
N GLU A 87 -3.14 -12.71 -11.93
CA GLU A 87 -3.96 -13.20 -13.02
C GLU A 87 -4.97 -14.25 -12.56
N LYS A 88 -4.51 -15.22 -11.77
CA LYS A 88 -5.39 -16.21 -11.14
C LYS A 88 -6.46 -15.52 -10.30
N LEU A 89 -6.08 -14.52 -9.50
CA LEU A 89 -7.02 -13.75 -8.71
C LEU A 89 -8.08 -13.05 -9.57
N ILE A 90 -7.69 -12.46 -10.69
CA ILE A 90 -8.61 -11.82 -11.64
C ILE A 90 -9.54 -12.87 -12.27
N MET A 91 -8.98 -13.97 -12.78
CA MET A 91 -9.73 -15.02 -13.45
C MET A 91 -10.76 -15.67 -12.52
N ASP A 92 -10.36 -16.00 -11.28
CA ASP A 92 -11.21 -16.69 -10.31
C ASP A 92 -12.38 -15.83 -9.81
N ASN A 93 -12.21 -14.50 -9.76
CA ASN A 93 -13.20 -13.60 -9.15
C ASN A 93 -14.01 -12.77 -10.16
N PHE A 94 -13.50 -12.59 -11.38
CA PHE A 94 -14.09 -11.72 -12.40
C PHE A 94 -14.34 -12.42 -13.73
N GLU A 95 -14.44 -13.76 -13.72
CA GLU A 95 -14.76 -14.55 -14.90
C GLU A 95 -15.95 -13.99 -15.68
N GLY A 96 -15.78 -13.82 -16.99
CA GLY A 96 -16.78 -13.27 -17.90
C GLY A 96 -17.04 -11.76 -17.78
N ARG A 97 -16.35 -11.04 -16.88
CA ARG A 97 -16.47 -9.57 -16.73
C ARG A 97 -15.22 -8.81 -17.16
N LEU A 98 -14.05 -9.40 -16.95
CA LEU A 98 -12.76 -8.86 -17.35
C LEU A 98 -12.07 -9.84 -18.30
N VAL A 99 -11.26 -9.30 -19.21
CA VAL A 99 -10.40 -10.05 -20.12
C VAL A 99 -9.00 -9.52 -19.93
N ILE A 100 -8.02 -10.41 -19.76
CA ILE A 100 -6.61 -10.04 -19.68
C ILE A 100 -6.10 -9.89 -21.12
N GLU A 101 -5.65 -8.69 -21.46
CA GLU A 101 -5.06 -8.34 -22.76
C GLU A 101 -3.56 -8.63 -22.78
N ASP A 102 -2.84 -8.27 -21.71
CA ASP A 102 -1.40 -8.48 -21.60
C ASP A 102 -0.95 -8.67 -20.15
N ARG A 103 0.21 -9.31 -19.99
CA ARG A 103 0.89 -9.53 -18.72
C ARG A 103 2.39 -9.35 -18.87
N PHE A 104 2.99 -8.60 -17.97
CA PHE A 104 4.44 -8.39 -17.98
C PHE A 104 4.99 -7.98 -16.61
N TYR A 105 6.32 -8.02 -16.51
CA TYR A 105 7.05 -7.57 -15.34
C TYR A 105 7.70 -6.21 -15.63
N ASP A 106 7.47 -5.23 -14.76
CA ASP A 106 7.96 -3.86 -14.93
C ASP A 106 8.47 -3.27 -13.61
N HIS A 107 9.77 -2.98 -13.54
CA HIS A 107 10.44 -2.33 -12.40
C HIS A 107 10.01 -2.85 -11.01
N ALA A 108 10.10 -4.17 -10.79
CA ALA A 108 9.69 -4.84 -9.53
C ALA A 108 8.17 -4.86 -9.28
N ASN A 109 7.38 -4.84 -10.35
CA ASN A 109 5.94 -5.02 -10.31
C ASN A 109 5.49 -6.10 -11.28
N TRP A 110 4.51 -6.89 -10.86
CA TRP A 110 3.67 -7.67 -11.77
C TRP A 110 2.57 -6.77 -12.32
N VAL A 111 2.38 -6.79 -13.63
CA VAL A 111 1.47 -5.90 -14.34
C VAL A 111 0.51 -6.71 -15.21
N VAL A 112 -0.77 -6.37 -15.11
CA VAL A 112 -1.84 -6.93 -15.94
C VAL A 112 -2.65 -5.79 -16.55
N GLN A 113 -2.98 -5.94 -17.84
CA GLN A 113 -3.86 -5.05 -18.60
C GLN A 113 -5.13 -5.79 -19.04
#